data_AF-A0A921KL88-F1
#
_entry.id   AF-A0A921KL88-F1
#
_cell.length_a   1.000
_cell.length_b   1.000
_cell.length_c   1.000
_cell.angle_alpha   90.00
_cell.angle_beta   90.00
_cell.angle_gamma   90.00
#
_symmetry.space_group_name_H-M   'P 1'
#
loop_
_entity.id
_entity.type
_entity.pdbx_description
1 polymer ?
#
loop_
_entity_poly.entity_id
_entity_poly.type
_entity_poly.pdbx_seq_one_letter_code
_entity_poly.pdbx_strand_id
1 'polypeptide(L)'
;IEKVRVQDTLFRLILVIILGITGIIVGSNLTIDAAVYIATEVNVSQRLIGLTIIAFGTSLPELVTSVTASLKGKCDLAVGNIVGSNIFNILFVLGTTALVCPEAVVFKNSFIIDGMVAIGALFFVVYIYR
;
A
#
# COMPACT_ATOMS: atom_id res chain seq x y z
N ILE A 1 13.31 -13.64 -40.53
CA ILE A 1 13.46 -14.25 -39.18
C ILE A 1 12.99 -13.24 -38.13
N GLU A 2 11.82 -12.61 -38.34
CA GLU A 2 11.39 -11.44 -37.55
C GLU A 2 9.89 -11.50 -37.24
N LYS A 3 9.46 -12.68 -36.81
CA LYS A 3 8.17 -12.93 -36.15
C LYS A 3 8.39 -13.93 -35.02
N VAL A 4 9.38 -13.66 -34.15
CA VAL A 4 9.27 -14.20 -32.78
C VAL A 4 7.94 -13.64 -32.26
N ARG A 5 7.00 -14.56 -32.06
CA ARG A 5 5.55 -14.35 -32.06
C ARG A 5 5.16 -13.35 -30.97
N VAL A 6 4.76 -12.14 -31.34
CA VAL A 6 4.29 -11.09 -30.41
C VAL A 6 3.22 -11.63 -29.43
N GLN A 7 2.39 -12.58 -29.89
CA GLN A 7 1.39 -13.28 -29.08
C GLN A 7 2.00 -14.10 -27.93
N ASP A 8 3.09 -14.84 -28.18
CA ASP A 8 3.77 -15.65 -27.17
C ASP A 8 4.44 -14.76 -26.11
N THR A 9 4.88 -13.56 -26.51
CA THR A 9 5.45 -12.55 -25.61
C THR A 9 4.38 -11.91 -24.72
N LEU A 10 3.23 -11.54 -25.26
CA LEU A 10 2.14 -10.92 -24.49
C LEU A 10 1.60 -11.86 -23.41
N PHE A 11 1.35 -13.12 -23.78
CA PHE A 11 0.87 -14.12 -22.83
C PHE A 11 1.88 -14.36 -21.69
N ARG A 12 3.17 -14.43 -22.01
CA ARG A 12 4.23 -14.53 -21.00
C ARG A 12 4.28 -13.31 -20.08
N LEU A 13 4.13 -12.10 -20.61
CA LEU A 13 4.13 -10.88 -19.80
C LEU A 13 2.95 -10.86 -18.83
N ILE A 14 1.74 -11.18 -19.31
CA ILE A 14 0.54 -11.25 -18.48
C ILE A 14 0.72 -12.29 -17.37
N LEU A 15 1.25 -13.48 -17.69
CA LEU A 15 1.52 -14.52 -16.69
C LEU A 15 2.51 -14.05 -15.62
N VAL A 16 3.62 -13.42 -16.03
CA VAL A 16 4.63 -12.91 -15.08
C VAL A 16 4.06 -11.82 -14.18
N ILE A 17 3.22 -10.93 -14.73
CA ILE A 17 2.54 -9.89 -13.95
C ILE A 17 1.59 -10.52 -12.92
N ILE A 18 0.75 -11.47 -13.33
CA ILE A 18 -0.21 -12.13 -12.43
C ILE A 18 0.54 -12.88 -11.33
N LEU A 19 1.58 -13.64 -11.67
CA LEU A 19 2.41 -14.36 -10.69
C LEU A 19 3.11 -13.39 -9.73
N GLY A 20 3.64 -12.27 -10.23
CA GLY A 20 4.27 -11.25 -9.41
C GLY A 20 3.30 -10.61 -8.42
N ILE A 21 2.13 -10.17 -8.89
CA ILE A 21 1.08 -9.58 -8.04
C ILE A 21 0.62 -10.59 -6.98
N THR A 22 0.36 -11.83 -7.39
CA THR A 22 -0.07 -12.90 -6.48
C THR A 22 0.99 -13.17 -5.41
N GLY A 23 2.26 -13.27 -5.81
CA GLY A 23 3.38 -13.48 -4.89
C GLY A 23 3.51 -12.36 -3.86
N ILE A 24 3.32 -11.11 -4.28
CA ILE A 24 3.37 -9.95 -3.36
C ILE A 24 2.18 -9.96 -2.39
N ILE A 25 0.96 -10.22 -2.88
CA ILE A 25 -0.24 -10.27 -2.02
C ILE A 25 -0.11 -11.39 -0.99
N VAL A 26 0.23 -12.59 -1.43
CA VAL A 26 0.39 -13.75 -0.54
C VAL A 26 1.52 -13.53 0.46
N GLY A 27 2.68 -13.05 0.00
CA GLY A 27 3.81 -12.76 0.88
C GLY A 27 3.50 -11.68 1.92
N SER A 28 2.76 -10.64 1.53
CA SER A 28 2.34 -9.57 2.44
C SER A 28 1.36 -10.10 3.48
N ASN A 29 0.34 -10.86 3.07
CA ASN A 29 -0.63 -11.47 4.00
C ASN A 29 0.06 -12.41 5.01
N LEU A 30 0.93 -13.30 4.54
CA LEU A 30 1.71 -14.19 5.41
C LEU A 30 2.55 -13.42 6.44
N THR A 31 3.15 -12.30 6.02
CA THR A 31 3.95 -11.45 6.91
C THR A 31 3.09 -10.79 7.98
N ILE A 32 1.91 -10.28 7.59
CA ILE A 32 0.97 -9.64 8.52
C ILE A 32 0.43 -10.68 9.51
N ASP A 33 0.00 -11.84 9.04
CA ASP A 33 -0.54 -12.91 9.87
C ASP A 33 0.50 -13.40 10.90
N ALA A 34 1.75 -13.60 10.48
CA ALA A 34 2.83 -13.96 11.37
C ALA A 34 3.13 -12.85 12.41
N ALA A 35 3.14 -11.58 11.99
CA ALA A 35 3.35 -10.45 12.89
C ALA A 35 2.21 -10.31 13.93
N VAL A 36 0.95 -10.48 13.50
CA VAL A 36 -0.23 -10.48 14.36
C VAL A 36 -0.17 -11.64 15.36
N TYR A 37 0.22 -12.83 14.90
CA TYR A 37 0.40 -14.00 15.75
C TYR A 37 1.45 -13.75 16.84
N ILE A 38 2.65 -13.31 16.47
CA ILE A 38 3.74 -13.00 17.42
C ILE A 38 3.29 -11.93 18.41
N ALA A 39 2.66 -10.85 17.94
CA ALA A 39 2.18 -9.76 18.80
C ALA A 39 1.14 -10.24 19.82
N THR A 40 0.27 -11.17 19.41
CA THR A 40 -0.73 -11.76 20.30
C THR A 40 -0.09 -12.65 21.36
N GLU A 41 0.90 -13.48 20.99
CA GLU A 41 1.65 -14.32 21.93
C GLU A 41 2.41 -13.50 22.99
N VAL A 42 2.93 -12.33 22.62
CA VAL A 42 3.57 -11.40 23.56
C VAL A 42 2.59 -10.48 24.30
N ASN A 43 1.29 -10.77 24.29
CA ASN A 43 0.23 -10.06 25.00
C ASN A 43 0.08 -8.57 24.60
N VAL A 44 0.37 -8.22 23.34
CA VAL A 44 0.06 -6.88 22.83
C VAL A 44 -1.44 -6.73 22.66
N SER A 45 -2.00 -5.59 23.09
CA SER A 45 -3.43 -5.33 22.97
C SER A 45 -3.89 -5.36 21.50
N GLN A 46 -5.06 -5.97 21.26
CA GLN A 46 -5.68 -6.01 19.93
C GLN A 46 -5.84 -4.63 19.29
N ARG A 47 -6.09 -3.61 20.13
CA ARG A 47 -6.17 -2.22 19.69
C ARG A 47 -4.85 -1.73 19.09
N LEU A 48 -3.73 -2.02 19.75
CA LEU A 48 -2.41 -1.63 19.25
C LEU A 48 -2.05 -2.41 17.98
N ILE A 49 -2.34 -3.71 17.91
CA ILE A 49 -2.14 -4.54 16.71
C ILE A 49 -2.89 -3.94 15.52
N GLY A 50 -4.19 -3.62 15.69
CA GLY A 50 -5.00 -3.02 14.64
C GLY A 50 -4.50 -1.65 14.19
N LEU A 51 -4.14 -0.79 15.14
CA LEU A 51 -3.66 0.57 14.86
C LEU A 51 -2.25 0.61 14.25
N THR A 52 -1.46 -0.46 14.35
CA THR A 52 -0.05 -0.45 13.92
C THR A 52 0.25 -1.53 12.91
N ILE A 53 0.25 -2.80 13.31
CA ILE A 53 0.66 -3.94 12.46
C ILE A 53 -0.27 -4.07 11.27
N ILE A 54 -1.59 -4.05 11.50
CA ILE A 54 -2.56 -4.21 10.41
C ILE A 54 -2.55 -2.96 9.51
N ALA A 55 -2.57 -1.77 10.11
CA ALA A 55 -2.54 -0.51 9.37
C ALA A 55 -1.30 -0.35 8.49
N PHE A 56 -0.11 -0.73 8.98
CA PHE A 56 1.12 -0.74 8.18
C PHE A 56 1.14 -1.90 7.18
N GLY A 57 0.63 -3.05 7.61
CA GLY A 57 0.56 -4.28 6.84
C GLY A 57 -0.15 -4.12 5.50
N THR A 58 -1.27 -3.40 5.48
CA THR A 58 -2.05 -3.17 4.25
C THR A 58 -1.29 -2.37 3.19
N SER A 59 -0.21 -1.68 3.54
CA SER A 59 0.64 -0.92 2.61
C SER A 59 1.97 -1.61 2.29
N LEU A 60 2.19 -2.83 2.80
CA LEU A 60 3.39 -3.61 2.49
C LEU A 60 3.56 -3.92 0.99
N PRO A 61 2.51 -4.32 0.24
CA PRO A 61 2.63 -4.53 -1.20
C PRO A 61 3.20 -3.31 -1.92
N GLU A 62 2.65 -2.13 -1.65
CA GLU A 62 3.03 -0.86 -2.25
C GLU A 62 4.43 -0.44 -1.85
N LEU A 63 4.80 -0.66 -0.58
CA LEU A 63 6.15 -0.40 -0.10
C LEU A 63 7.17 -1.27 -0.86
N VAL A 64 6.91 -2.58 -0.98
CA VAL A 64 7.82 -3.51 -1.65
C VAL A 64 7.95 -3.18 -3.13
N THR A 65 6.85 -2.87 -3.83
CA THR A 65 6.90 -2.51 -5.25
C THR A 65 7.61 -1.19 -5.48
N SER A 66 7.35 -0.15 -4.67
CA SER A 66 8.01 1.14 -4.78
C SER A 66 9.49 1.09 -4.44
N VAL A 67 9.89 0.41 -3.36
CA VAL A 67 11.30 0.23 -2.99
C VAL A 67 12.03 -0.53 -4.09
N THR A 68 11.45 -1.62 -4.60
CA THR A 68 12.05 -2.40 -5.70
C THR A 68 12.20 -1.58 -6.98
N ALA A 69 11.23 -0.72 -7.30
CA ALA A 69 11.31 0.18 -8.45
C ALA A 69 12.43 1.23 -8.27
N SER A 70 12.52 1.86 -7.10
CA SER A 70 13.57 2.82 -6.76
C SER A 70 14.97 2.19 -6.82
N LEU A 71 15.14 0.99 -6.26
CA LEU A 71 16.42 0.25 -6.33
C LEU A 71 16.85 -0.09 -7.76
N LYS A 72 15.89 -0.17 -8.69
CA LYS A 72 16.15 -0.38 -10.13
C LYS A 72 16.32 0.94 -10.91
N GLY A 73 16.44 2.07 -10.21
CA GLY A 73 16.57 3.40 -10.83
C GLY A 73 15.29 3.89 -11.52
N LYS A 74 14.13 3.27 -11.22
CA LYS A 74 12.83 3.62 -11.82
C LYS A 74 12.00 4.48 -10.86
N CYS A 75 12.54 5.65 -10.51
CA CYS A 75 11.89 6.55 -9.55
C CYS A 75 10.48 7.00 -9.99
N ASP A 76 10.28 7.25 -11.28
CA ASP A 76 8.95 7.65 -11.80
C ASP A 76 7.89 6.58 -11.54
N LEU A 77 8.27 5.30 -11.65
CA LEU A 77 7.38 4.17 -11.34
C LEU A 77 7.09 4.07 -9.85
N ALA A 78 8.10 4.30 -9.00
CA ALA A 78 7.95 4.27 -7.55
C ALA A 78 7.01 5.40 -7.05
N VAL A 79 7.20 6.61 -7.58
CA VAL A 79 6.34 7.77 -7.28
C VAL A 79 4.94 7.55 -7.84
N GLY A 80 4.83 7.05 -9.07
CA GLY A 80 3.54 6.71 -9.68
C GLY A 80 2.75 5.69 -8.88
N ASN A 81 3.41 4.67 -8.32
CA ASN A 81 2.77 3.70 -7.43
C ASN A 81 2.29 4.36 -6.12
N ILE A 82 3.12 5.15 -5.43
CA ILE A 82 2.75 5.79 -4.16
C ILE A 82 1.59 6.77 -4.34
N VAL A 83 1.70 7.67 -5.32
CA VAL A 83 0.69 8.70 -5.58
C VAL A 83 -0.59 8.07 -6.13
N GLY A 84 -0.45 7.11 -7.06
CA GLY A 84 -1.57 6.41 -7.68
C GLY A 84 -2.40 5.62 -6.67
N SER A 85 -1.76 4.85 -5.78
CA SER A 85 -2.46 4.06 -4.76
C SER A 85 -3.23 4.94 -3.77
N ASN A 86 -2.67 6.08 -3.35
CA ASN A 86 -3.39 7.01 -2.47
C ASN A 86 -4.60 7.65 -3.16
N ILE A 87 -4.45 8.05 -4.44
CA ILE A 87 -5.57 8.57 -5.23
C ILE A 87 -6.66 7.50 -5.38
N PHE A 88 -6.28 6.26 -5.70
CA PHE A 88 -7.23 5.15 -5.83
C PHE A 88 -7.94 4.85 -4.51
N ASN A 89 -7.23 4.82 -3.38
CA ASN A 89 -7.83 4.56 -2.07
C ASN A 89 -8.82 5.66 -1.65
N ILE A 90 -8.52 6.93 -1.93
CA ILE A 90 -9.43 8.04 -1.58
C ILE A 90 -10.62 8.12 -2.53
N LEU A 91 -10.38 8.07 -3.84
CA LEU A 91 -11.46 8.29 -4.82
C LEU A 91 -12.30 7.05 -5.04
N PHE A 92 -11.66 5.89 -5.19
CA PHE A 92 -12.36 4.65 -5.49
C PHE A 92 -12.78 3.92 -4.22
N VAL A 93 -11.84 3.53 -3.34
CA VAL A 93 -12.18 2.70 -2.17
C VAL A 93 -13.06 3.48 -1.19
N LEU A 94 -12.61 4.64 -0.71
CA LEU A 94 -13.37 5.46 0.21
C LEU A 94 -14.63 6.04 -0.45
N GLY A 95 -14.55 6.50 -1.70
CA GLY A 95 -15.71 7.01 -2.45
C GLY A 95 -16.81 5.96 -2.65
N THR A 96 -16.46 4.74 -3.06
CA THR A 96 -17.44 3.64 -3.19
C THR A 96 -17.97 3.19 -1.83
N THR A 97 -17.13 3.15 -0.79
CA THR A 97 -17.58 2.85 0.58
C THR A 97 -18.59 3.87 1.08
N ALA A 98 -18.36 5.17 0.81
CA ALA A 98 -19.30 6.23 1.18
C ALA A 98 -20.64 6.15 0.41
N LEU A 99 -20.65 5.62 -0.82
CA LEU A 99 -21.87 5.41 -1.60
C LEU A 99 -22.67 4.18 -1.13
N VAL A 100 -21.98 3.08 -0.79
CA VAL A 100 -22.62 1.81 -0.43
C VAL A 100 -22.99 1.76 1.06
N CYS A 101 -22.13 2.28 1.93
CA CYS A 101 -22.32 2.28 3.38
C CYS A 101 -21.98 3.68 3.96
N PRO A 102 -22.82 4.69 3.72
CA PRO A 102 -22.55 6.07 4.14
C PRO A 102 -22.37 6.21 5.65
N GLU A 103 -23.04 5.36 6.44
CA GLU A 103 -22.94 5.33 7.90
C GLU A 103 -21.55 4.88 8.41
N ALA A 104 -20.77 4.17 7.60
CA ALA A 104 -19.40 3.79 7.93
C ALA A 104 -18.40 4.94 7.76
N VAL A 105 -18.73 5.97 6.96
CA VAL A 105 -17.86 7.10 6.63
C VAL A 105 -18.35 8.36 7.35
N VAL A 106 -18.14 8.41 8.66
CA VAL A 106 -18.50 9.58 9.48
C VAL A 106 -17.30 10.50 9.63
N PHE A 107 -17.46 11.76 9.24
CA PHE A 107 -16.44 12.79 9.48
C PHE A 107 -16.31 13.05 10.98
N LYS A 108 -15.12 12.78 11.54
CA LYS A 108 -14.79 13.04 12.95
C LYS A 108 -13.77 14.16 13.04
N ASN A 109 -13.85 14.97 14.11
CA ASN A 109 -12.88 16.04 14.37
C ASN A 109 -11.43 15.53 14.47
N SER A 110 -11.23 14.26 14.84
CA SER A 110 -9.92 13.61 14.83
C SER A 110 -9.23 13.65 13.47
N PHE A 111 -9.98 13.64 12.37
CA PHE A 111 -9.43 13.73 11.02
C PHE A 111 -8.68 15.04 10.76
N ILE A 112 -9.13 16.15 11.37
CA ILE A 112 -8.43 17.45 11.28
C ILE A 112 -7.07 17.36 11.96
N ILE A 113 -7.02 16.70 13.13
CA ILE A 113 -5.78 16.50 13.89
C ILE A 113 -4.83 15.62 13.08
N ASP A 114 -5.31 14.52 12.52
CA ASP A 114 -4.50 13.62 11.68
C ASP A 114 -3.94 14.36 10.45
N GLY A 115 -4.74 15.23 9.81
CA GLY A 115 -4.29 16.09 8.72
C GLY A 115 -3.23 17.10 9.13
N MET A 116 -3.39 17.75 10.29
CA MET A 116 -2.38 18.67 10.84
C MET A 116 -1.05 17.95 11.15
N VAL A 117 -1.13 16.75 11.74
CA VAL A 117 0.04 15.91 12.03
C VAL A 117 0.74 15.50 10.73
N ALA A 118 -0.02 15.11 9.70
CA ALA A 118 0.54 14.75 8.39
C ALA A 118 1.27 15.93 7.72
N ILE A 119 0.69 17.13 7.76
CA ILE A 119 1.33 18.35 7.24
C ILE A 119 2.60 18.68 8.05
N GLY A 120 2.53 18.59 9.38
CA GLY A 120 3.69 18.80 10.25
C GLY A 120 4.83 17.82 9.97
N ALA A 121 4.52 16.54 9.77
CA ALA A 121 5.48 15.52 9.40
C ALA A 121 6.12 15.81 8.03
N LEU A 122 5.35 16.29 7.06
CA LEU A 122 5.88 16.71 5.75
C LEU A 122 6.91 17.85 5.91
N PHE A 123 6.58 18.90 6.67
CA PHE A 123 7.51 20.00 6.93
C PHE A 123 8.77 19.54 7.66
N PHE A 124 8.63 18.65 8.63
CA PHE A 124 9.76 18.07 9.36
C PHE A 124 10.70 17.29 8.43
N VAL A 125 10.15 16.46 7.55
CA VAL A 125 10.94 15.75 6.53
C VAL A 125 11.64 16.76 5.61
N VAL A 126 10.93 17.73 5.06
CA VAL A 126 11.53 18.75 4.18
C VAL A 126 12.65 19.52 4.88
N TYR A 127 12.49 19.85 6.16
CA TYR A 127 13.53 20.52 6.95
C TYR A 127 14.79 19.68 7.12
N ILE A 128 14.67 18.35 7.31
CA ILE A 128 15.82 17.44 7.42
C ILE A 128 16.59 17.33 6.10
N TYR A 129 15.88 17.34 4.98
CA TYR A 129 16.47 17.14 3.64
C TYR A 129 16.92 18.45 2.96
N ARG A 130 16.77 19.59 3.63
CA ARG A 130 17.20 20.90 3.15
C ARG A 130 18.48 21.35 3.85
#